data_AF-A0A965IPI6-F1
#
_entry.id   AF-A0A965IPI6-F1
#
_cell.length_a   1.000
_cell.length_b   1.000
_cell.length_c   1.000
_cell.angle_alpha   90.00
_cell.angle_beta   90.00
_cell.angle_gamma   90.00
#
_symmetry.space_group_name_H-M   'P 1'
#
loop_
_entity.id
_entity.type
_entity.pdbx_description
1 polymer ?
#
loop_
_entity_poly.entity_id
_entity_poly.type
_entity_poly.pdbx_seq_one_letter_code
_entity_poly.pdbx_strand_id
1 'polypeptide(L)' 'MFIAEATDLTVLAKGIMMGFGMLGPAIGIGMIGMAFMNAVGRNPESSKYLGQILVIIAIVELMALLVFASLFII' A
#
# COMPACT_ATOMS: atom_id res chain seq x y z
N MET A 1 -23.82 -29.55 -25.05
CA MET A 1 -22.36 -29.44 -25.25
C MET A 1 -22.19 -28.28 -26.23
N PHE A 2 -21.80 -27.06 -25.92
CA PHE A 2 -21.01 -26.47 -24.85
C PHE A 2 -21.62 -25.10 -24.58
N ILE A 3 -22.27 -24.93 -23.43
CA ILE A 3 -22.68 -23.60 -22.96
C ILE A 3 -21.41 -22.95 -22.43
N ALA A 4 -21.09 -21.80 -23.03
CA ALA A 4 -19.99 -20.89 -22.74
C ALA A 4 -19.28 -21.15 -21.41
N GLU A 5 -18.02 -21.57 -21.51
CA GLU A 5 -17.05 -21.42 -20.44
C GLU A 5 -16.93 -19.92 -20.19
N ALA A 6 -17.65 -19.43 -19.18
CA ALA A 6 -17.50 -18.06 -18.72
C ALA A 6 -16.02 -17.88 -18.41
N THR A 7 -15.37 -16.99 -19.16
CA THR A 7 -13.97 -16.66 -18.95
C THR A 7 -13.85 -16.23 -17.50
N ASP A 8 -13.15 -17.00 -16.67
CA ASP A 8 -13.00 -16.67 -15.26
C ASP A 8 -12.06 -15.46 -15.13
N LEU A 9 -12.67 -14.27 -15.24
CA LEU A 9 -11.99 -12.98 -15.13
C LEU A 9 -11.64 -12.63 -13.68
N THR A 10 -12.03 -13.45 -12.70
CA THR A 10 -11.83 -13.20 -11.27
C THR A 10 -10.33 -13.04 -10.95
N VAL A 11 -9.49 -13.91 -11.51
CA VAL A 11 -8.03 -13.84 -11.31
C VAL A 11 -7.46 -12.54 -11.87
N LEU A 12 -7.90 -12.14 -13.07
CA LEU A 12 -7.45 -10.90 -13.71
C LEU A 12 -7.93 -9.67 -12.91
N ALA A 13 -9.18 -9.65 -12.48
CA ALA A 13 -9.75 -8.57 -11.68
C ALA A 13 -9.01 -8.42 -10.34
N LYS A 14 -8.70 -9.52 -9.65
CA LYS A 14 -7.88 -9.54 -8.42
C LYS A 14 -6.48 -9.01 -8.66
N GLY A 15 -5.84 -9.40 -9.76
CA GLY A 15 -4.52 -8.89 -10.15
C GLY A 15 -4.50 -7.38 -10.39
N ILE A 16 -5.49 -6.86 -11.12
CA ILE A 16 -5.65 -5.43 -11.39
C ILE A 16 -5.92 -4.67 -10.08
N MET A 17 -6.82 -5.17 -9.24
CA MET A 17 -7.13 -4.57 -7.94
C MET A 17 -5.89 -4.47 -7.05
N MET A 18 -5.10 -5.53 -6.95
CA MET A 18 -3.85 -5.50 -6.18
C MET A 18 -2.86 -4.50 -6.77
N GLY A 19 -2.66 -4.51 -8.08
CA GLY A 19 -1.73 -3.60 -8.74
C GLY A 19 -2.07 -2.13 -8.48
N PHE A 20 -3.32 -1.73 -8.76
CA PHE A 20 -3.73 -0.33 -8.60
C PHE A 20 -4.00 0.07 -7.15
N GLY A 21 -4.61 -0.83 -6.36
CA GLY A 21 -4.95 -0.55 -4.96
C GLY A 21 -3.71 -0.33 -4.09
N MET A 22 -2.58 -0.95 -4.42
CA MET A 22 -1.33 -0.79 -3.68
C MET A 22 -0.56 0.50 -4.03
N LEU A 23 -0.91 1.21 -5.11
CA LEU A 23 -0.18 2.42 -5.53
C LEU A 23 -0.27 3.55 -4.50
N GLY A 24 -1.45 3.78 -3.93
CA GLY A 24 -1.66 4.84 -2.92
C GLY A 24 -0.77 4.66 -1.69
N PRO A 25 -0.82 3.51 -1.01
CA PRO A 25 0.07 3.20 0.12
C PRO A 25 1.55 3.28 -0.25
N ALA A 26 1.96 2.68 -1.38
CA ALA A 26 3.37 2.67 -1.79
C ALA A 26 3.92 4.09 -2.02
N ILE A 27 3.16 4.94 -2.71
CA ILE A 27 3.55 6.34 -2.95
C ILE A 27 3.54 7.12 -1.63
N GLY A 28 2.49 6.99 -0.82
CA GLY A 28 2.36 7.70 0.45
C GLY A 28 3.51 7.38 1.42
N ILE A 29 3.84 6.11 1.58
CA ILE A 29 4.94 5.65 2.44
C ILE A 29 6.28 6.16 1.90
N GLY A 30 6.51 6.06 0.58
CA GLY A 30 7.72 6.59 -0.06
C GLY A 30 7.91 8.10 0.18
N MET A 31 6.83 8.88 0.08
CA MET A 31 6.84 10.32 0.35
C MET A 31 7.12 10.64 1.82
N ILE A 32 6.47 9.92 2.75
CA ILE A 32 6.71 10.09 4.19
C ILE A 32 8.17 9.77 4.54
N GLY A 33 8.68 8.64 4.05
CA GLY A 33 10.07 8.23 4.27
C GLY A 33 11.06 9.25 3.72
N MET A 34 10.85 9.73 2.49
CA MET A 34 11.67 10.76 1.87
C MET A 34 11.66 12.07 2.68
N ALA A 35 10.48 12.54 3.11
CA ALA A 35 10.35 13.74 3.91
C ALA A 35 11.08 13.61 5.26
N PHE A 36 10.96 12.45 5.92
CA PHE A 36 11.67 12.17 7.16
C PHE A 36 13.19 12.14 6.96
N MET A 37 13.69 11.46 5.93
CA MET A 37 15.13 11.42 5.62
C MET A 37 15.68 12.82 5.31
N ASN A 38 14.94 13.64 4.56
CA ASN A 38 15.33 15.02 4.29
C ASN A 38 15.36 15.87 5.58
N ALA A 39 14.42 15.68 6.50
CA ALA A 39 14.41 16.37 7.79
C ALA A 39 15.61 15.96 8.66
N VAL A 40 15.91 14.66 8.74
CA VAL A 40 17.05 14.12 9.49
C VAL A 40 18.38 14.56 8.90
N GLY A 41 18.52 14.55 7.57
CA GLY A 41 19.74 15.00 6.90
C GLY A 41 20.06 16.47 7.12
N ARG A 42 19.03 17.32 7.30
CA ARG A 42 19.20 18.75 7.65
C ARG A 42 19.41 18.95 9.15
N ASN A 43 18.70 18.21 9.98
CA ASN A 43 18.71 18.31 11.44
C ASN A 43 18.80 16.91 12.06
N PRO A 44 20.02 16.42 12.39
CA PRO A 44 20.22 15.05 12.91
C PRO A 44 19.42 14.73 14.19
N GLU A 45 19.11 15.74 15.00
CA GLU A 45 18.26 15.60 16.20
C GLU A 45 16.82 15.13 15.89
N SER A 46 16.37 15.29 14.64
CA SER A 46 15.04 14.85 14.20
C SER A 46 14.91 13.33 14.12
N SER A 47 16.02 12.60 14.17
CA SER A 47 16.04 11.13 14.18
C SER A 47 15.23 10.52 15.33
N LYS A 48 15.08 11.26 16.45
CA LYS A 48 14.24 10.87 17.60
C LYS A 48 12.77 10.62 17.25
N TYR A 49 12.29 11.17 16.14
CA TYR A 49 10.90 11.01 15.69
C TYR A 49 10.65 9.73 14.86
N LEU A 50 11.66 8.88 14.64
CA LEU A 50 11.52 7.66 13.85
C LEU A 50 10.34 6.79 14.33
N GLY A 51 10.17 6.61 15.65
CA GLY A 51 9.06 5.83 16.20
C GLY A 51 7.69 6.38 15.80
N GLN A 52 7.50 7.70 15.85
CA GLN A 52 6.25 8.35 15.43
C GLN A 52 6.03 8.22 13.92
N ILE A 53 7.08 8.32 13.11
CA ILE A 53 7.00 8.13 11.66
C ILE A 53 6.61 6.69 11.31
N LEU A 54 7.12 5.68 12.02
CA LEU A 54 6.72 4.28 11.82
C LEU A 54 5.24 4.05 12.15
N VAL A 55 4.70 4.72 13.18
CA VAL A 55 3.26 4.67 13.49
C VAL A 55 2.44 5.28 12.34
N ILE A 56 2.86 6.42 11.80
CA ILE A 56 2.18 7.04 10.65
C ILE A 56 2.24 6.12 9.42
N ILE A 57 3.39 5.51 9.14
CA ILE A 57 3.55 4.53 8.06
C ILE A 57 2.61 3.34 8.28
N ALA A 58 2.51 2.81 9.50
CA ALA A 58 1.60 1.70 9.81
C ALA A 58 0.12 2.06 9.59
N ILE A 59 -0.28 3.32 9.86
CA ILE A 59 -1.63 3.80 9.57
C ILE A 59 -1.86 3.86 8.05
N VAL A 60 -0.87 4.28 7.26
CA VAL A 60 -0.97 4.27 5.79
C VAL A 60 -1.02 2.83 5.26
N GLU A 61 -0.24 1.91 5.85
CA GLU A 61 -0.21 0.49 5.51
C GLU A 61 -1.57 -0.21 5.73
N LEU A 62 -2.41 0.31 6.62
CA LEU A 62 -3.79 -0.19 6.78
C LEU A 62 -4.55 -0.18 5.45
N MET A 63 -4.30 0.82 4.58
CA MET A 63 -4.95 0.89 3.27
C MET A 63 -4.47 -0.23 2.34
N ALA A 64 -3.18 -0.60 2.38
CA ALA A 64 -2.65 -1.75 1.67
C ALA A 64 -3.29 -3.05 2.18
N LEU A 65 -3.45 -3.18 3.49
CA LEU A 65 -4.11 -4.34 4.11
C LEU A 65 -5.59 -4.45 3.73
N LEU A 66 -6.30 -3.33 3.54
CA LEU A 66 -7.69 -3.36 3.06
C LEU A 66 -7.79 -3.87 1.62
N VAL A 67 -6.85 -3.44 0.75
CA VAL A 67 -6.76 -3.96 -0.63
C VAL A 67 -6.45 -5.45 -0.62
N PHE A 68 -5.49 -5.89 0.19
CA PHE A 68 -5.19 -7.31 0.35
C PHE A 68 -6.36 -8.11 0.92
N ALA A 69 -7.02 -7.62 1.97
CA ALA A 69 -8.16 -8.29 2.60
C ALA A 69 -9.34 -8.45 1.65
N SER A 70 -9.53 -7.48 0.74
CA SER A 70 -10.61 -7.55 -0.26
C SER A 70 -10.48 -8.76 -1.20
N LEU A 71 -9.28 -9.34 -1.40
CA LEU A 71 -9.07 -10.56 -2.18
C LEU A 71 -9.83 -11.79 -1.65
N PHE A 72 -10.19 -11.79 -0.37
CA PHE A 72 -10.94 -12.86 0.28
C PHE A 72 -12.45 -12.61 0.28
N ILE A 73 -12.87 -11.40 -0.09
CA ILE A 73 -14.28 -10.98 -0.10
C ILE A 73 -14.86 -11.11 -1.51
N ILE A 74 -14.08 -10.75 -2.53
CA ILE A 74 -14.48 -10.80 -3.94
C ILE A 74 -13.81 -11.94 -4.70
#